data_AF-A0A2D6X257-F1
#
_entry.id   AF-A0A2D6X257-F1
#
_cell.length_a   1.000
_cell.length_b   1.000
_cell.length_c   1.000
_cell.angle_alpha   90.00
_cell.angle_beta   90.00
_cell.angle_gamma   90.00
#
_symmetry.space_group_name_H-M   'P 1'
#
loop_
_entity.id
_entity.type
_entity.pdbx_description
1 polymer ?
#
loop_
_entity_poly.entity_id
_entity_poly.type
_entity_poly.pdbx_seq_one_letter_code
_entity_poly.pdbx_strand_id
1 'polypeptide(L)'
;MPLYTYHCPKCGDPSFTAHNRIAQRKRQKCPTCGSKCKLIIEAPRVILFPSGWFEHISDEPMYIDSASELREACVKNECYSKYLENSGLSKGSTGQLKEV
;
A
#
# COMPACT_ATOMS: atom_id res chain seq x y z
N MET A 1 -9.89 8.86 -15.23
CA MET A 1 -8.73 9.17 -16.08
C MET A 1 -7.48 9.10 -15.21
N PRO A 2 -6.44 8.32 -15.55
CA PRO A 2 -5.30 8.12 -14.65
C PRO A 2 -4.56 9.42 -14.31
N LEU A 3 -4.04 9.48 -13.09
CA LEU A 3 -3.19 10.54 -12.60
C LEU A 3 -1.72 10.20 -12.90
N TYR A 4 -0.97 11.16 -13.41
CA TYR A 4 0.45 10.98 -13.72
C TYR A 4 1.26 12.15 -13.17
N THR A 5 2.44 11.83 -12.65
CA THR A 5 3.42 12.81 -12.16
C THR A 5 4.46 13.08 -13.23
N TYR A 6 4.77 14.35 -13.48
CA TYR A 6 5.68 14.81 -14.51
C TYR A 6 6.79 15.66 -13.91
N HIS A 7 8.03 15.42 -14.35
CA HIS A 7 9.20 16.23 -14.01
C HIS A 7 9.59 17.12 -15.19
N CYS A 8 9.77 18.42 -14.93
CA CYS A 8 10.32 19.34 -15.91
C CYS A 8 11.84 19.48 -15.71
N PRO A 9 12.67 19.15 -16.71
CA PRO A 9 14.13 19.25 -16.57
C PRO A 9 14.69 20.67 -16.67
N LYS A 10 13.86 21.67 -17.02
CA LYS A 10 14.28 23.07 -17.25
C LYS A 10 13.74 24.07 -16.23
N CYS A 11 12.59 23.76 -15.64
CA CYS A 11 11.91 24.64 -14.71
C CYS A 11 12.33 24.30 -13.26
N GLY A 12 12.31 25.30 -12.37
CA GLY A 12 12.61 25.11 -10.94
C GLY A 12 11.51 24.38 -10.17
N ASP A 13 10.28 24.34 -10.70
CA ASP A 13 9.20 23.49 -10.18
C ASP A 13 9.47 22.03 -10.56
N PRO A 14 9.84 21.18 -9.59
CA PRO A 14 10.41 19.89 -9.90
C PRO A 14 9.34 18.91 -10.40
N SER A 15 8.08 19.02 -10.00
CA SER A 15 7.06 18.07 -10.42
C SER A 15 5.65 18.61 -10.38
N PHE A 16 4.82 18.19 -11.32
CA PHE A 16 3.38 18.47 -11.31
C PHE A 16 2.59 17.22 -11.68
N THR A 17 1.31 17.22 -11.30
CA THR A 17 0.44 16.06 -11.44
C THR A 17 -0.75 16.39 -12.33
N ALA A 18 -1.02 15.56 -13.34
CA ALA A 18 -2.08 15.80 -14.31
C ALA A 18 -2.84 14.52 -14.68
N HIS A 19 -4.14 14.67 -14.90
CA HIS A 19 -4.98 13.60 -15.43
C HIS A 19 -4.76 13.47 -16.94
N ASN A 20 -4.38 12.28 -17.42
CA ASN A 20 -4.19 12.06 -18.87
C ASN A 20 -4.73 10.73 -19.34
N ARG A 21 -5.13 10.68 -20.62
CA ARG A 21 -5.39 9.41 -21.31
C ARG A 21 -4.08 8.63 -21.44
N ILE A 22 -4.17 7.29 -21.39
CA ILE A 22 -3.00 6.40 -21.52
C ILE A 22 -2.23 6.68 -22.82
N ALA A 23 -2.92 6.93 -23.93
CA ALA A 23 -2.32 7.26 -25.22
C ALA A 23 -1.52 8.57 -25.23
N GLN A 24 -1.85 9.53 -24.35
CA GLN A 24 -1.26 10.86 -24.32
C GLN A 24 -0.28 11.08 -23.15
N ARG A 25 0.00 10.03 -22.35
CA ARG A 25 0.86 10.14 -21.15
C ARG A 25 2.27 10.65 -21.42
N LYS A 26 2.83 10.45 -22.63
CA LYS A 26 4.20 10.86 -22.99
C LYS A 26 4.30 12.25 -23.63
N ARG A 27 3.18 12.93 -23.89
CA ARG A 27 3.14 14.15 -24.71
C ARG A 27 2.90 15.44 -23.90
N GLN A 28 3.19 15.43 -22.60
CA GLN A 28 2.93 16.58 -21.74
C GLN A 28 4.03 17.64 -21.82
N LYS A 29 3.60 18.89 -21.89
CA LYS A 29 4.46 20.08 -21.85
C LYS A 29 4.36 20.72 -20.47
N CYS A 30 5.43 21.38 -20.05
CA CYS A 30 5.44 22.13 -18.80
C CYS A 30 4.47 23.32 -18.92
N PRO A 31 3.57 23.56 -17.96
CA PRO A 31 2.66 24.71 -18.00
C PRO A 31 3.38 26.05 -17.88
N THR A 32 4.57 26.09 -17.27
CA THR A 32 5.36 27.33 -17.06
C THR A 32 6.34 27.61 -18.19
N CYS A 33 7.17 26.65 -18.59
CA CYS A 33 8.20 26.84 -19.63
C CYS A 33 7.90 26.21 -21.00
N GLY A 34 6.80 25.47 -21.17
CA GLY A 34 6.43 24.84 -22.44
C GLY A 34 7.32 23.68 -22.92
N SER A 35 8.38 23.34 -22.18
CA SER A 35 9.31 22.25 -22.52
C SER A 35 8.68 20.87 -22.32
N LYS A 36 9.22 19.86 -23.02
CA LYS A 36 8.79 18.46 -22.87
C LYS A 36 9.12 17.96 -21.45
N CYS A 37 8.12 17.43 -20.76
CA CYS A 37 8.29 16.87 -19.43
C CYS A 37 8.53 15.36 -19.48
N LYS A 38 9.26 14.83 -18.50
CA LYS A 38 9.45 13.39 -18.33
C LYS A 38 8.36 12.85 -17.40
N LEU A 39 7.76 11.73 -17.76
CA LEU A 39 6.84 11.02 -16.88
C LEU A 39 7.65 10.36 -15.76
N ILE A 40 7.30 10.65 -14.50
CA ILE A 40 7.84 9.96 -13.33
C ILE A 40 6.94 8.77 -13.06
N ILE A 41 7.53 7.58 -13.02
CA ILE A 41 6.87 6.36 -12.57
C ILE A 41 7.58 5.98 -11.27
N GLU A 42 6.89 6.16 -10.16
CA GLU A 42 7.40 5.73 -8.86
C GLU A 42 7.29 4.20 -8.77
N ALA A 43 8.31 3.58 -8.18
CA ALA A 43 8.25 2.15 -7.90
C ALA A 43 7.18 1.92 -6.82
N PRO A 44 6.26 0.96 -7.01
CA PRO A 44 5.30 0.64 -5.97
C PRO A 44 6.03 0.14 -4.72
N ARG A 45 5.58 0.59 -3.55
CA ARG A 45 6.09 0.05 -2.28
C ARG A 45 5.50 -1.35 -2.08
N VAL A 46 6.33 -2.38 -2.20
CA VAL A 46 5.93 -3.75 -1.89
C VAL A 46 6.03 -3.95 -0.38
N ILE A 47 4.90 -4.25 0.27
CA ILE A 47 4.85 -4.62 1.69
C ILE A 47 4.66 -6.13 1.73
N LEU A 48 5.70 -6.85 2.15
CA LEU A 48 5.64 -8.30 2.36
C LEU A 48 5.11 -8.60 3.76
N PHE A 49 4.48 -9.76 3.90
CA PHE A 49 4.10 -10.27 5.21
C PHE A 49 5.37 -10.59 6.02
N PRO A 50 5.52 -10.07 7.25
CA PRO A 50 6.65 -10.42 8.09
C PRO A 50 6.40 -11.78 8.75
N SER A 51 7.28 -12.75 8.49
CA SER A 51 7.33 -13.97 9.28
C SER A 51 8.01 -13.70 10.63
N GLY A 52 7.58 -14.40 11.67
CA GLY A 52 8.11 -14.17 13.01
C GLY A 52 7.34 -14.86 14.12
N TRP A 53 7.79 -14.61 15.34
CA TRP A 53 7.10 -15.04 16.56
C TRP A 53 6.03 -14.03 16.93
N PHE A 54 4.82 -14.52 17.15
CA PHE A 54 3.67 -13.74 17.56
C PHE A 54 3.28 -14.15 18.98
N GLU A 55 3.48 -13.22 19.92
CA GLU A 55 3.38 -13.49 21.36
C GLU A 55 1.96 -13.37 21.92
N HIS A 56 1.07 -12.65 21.25
CA HIS A 56 -0.25 -12.32 21.81
C HIS A 56 -1.42 -12.99 21.06
N ILE A 57 -1.14 -14.00 20.24
CA ILE A 57 -2.18 -14.75 19.52
C ILE A 57 -2.77 -15.85 20.40
N SER A 58 -1.94 -16.51 21.20
CA SER A 58 -2.27 -17.63 22.07
C SER A 58 -1.56 -17.44 23.41
N ASP A 59 -1.84 -18.30 24.40
CA ASP A 59 -1.16 -18.30 25.70
C ASP A 59 0.36 -18.56 25.56
N GLU A 60 0.74 -19.30 24.52
CA GLU A 60 2.13 -19.57 24.14
C GLU A 60 2.48 -18.84 22.84
N PRO A 61 3.72 -18.29 22.73
CA PRO A 61 4.16 -17.62 21.51
C PRO A 61 4.26 -18.63 20.36
N MET A 62 3.75 -18.25 19.19
CA MET A 62 3.75 -19.10 18.00
C MET A 62 4.52 -18.46 16.85
N TYR A 63 5.27 -19.28 16.13
CA TYR A 63 5.97 -18.83 14.92
C TYR A 63 5.06 -18.98 13.70
N ILE A 64 5.01 -17.94 12.88
CA ILE A 64 4.13 -17.85 11.71
C ILE A 64 4.94 -17.40 10.51
N ASP A 65 4.87 -18.17 9.43
CA ASP A 65 5.59 -17.89 8.20
C ASP A 65 4.69 -17.21 7.15
N SER A 66 3.39 -17.47 7.19
CA SER A 66 2.46 -16.99 6.17
C SER A 66 1.25 -16.25 6.73
N ALA A 67 0.69 -15.34 5.91
CA ALA A 67 -0.54 -14.64 6.26
C ALA A 67 -1.77 -15.57 6.37
N SER A 68 -1.73 -16.76 5.76
CA SER A 68 -2.80 -17.76 5.88
C SER A 68 -2.77 -18.42 7.26
N GLU A 69 -1.59 -18.84 7.71
CA GLU A 69 -1.37 -19.36 9.06
C GLU A 69 -1.78 -18.34 10.12
N LEU A 70 -1.41 -17.07 9.94
CA LEU A 70 -1.84 -16.00 10.85
C LEU A 70 -3.36 -15.90 10.92
N ARG A 71 -4.04 -15.97 9.77
CA ARG A 71 -5.50 -15.89 9.71
C ARG A 71 -6.15 -17.06 10.44
N GLU A 72 -5.67 -18.28 10.23
CA GLU A 72 -6.18 -19.47 10.90
C GLU A 72 -5.97 -19.40 12.41
N ALA A 73 -4.80 -18.94 12.85
CA ALA A 73 -4.49 -18.76 14.26
C ALA A 73 -5.37 -17.68 14.91
N CYS A 74 -5.62 -16.57 14.23
CA CYS A 74 -6.52 -15.52 14.71
C CYS A 74 -7.97 -15.99 14.81
N VAL A 75 -8.46 -16.76 13.83
CA VAL A 75 -9.82 -17.33 13.87
C VAL A 75 -9.96 -18.31 15.03
N LYS A 76 -8.94 -19.15 15.28
CA LYS A 76 -8.96 -20.14 16.35
C LYS A 76 -8.98 -19.52 17.75
N ASN A 77 -8.23 -18.44 17.93
CA ASN A 77 -8.09 -17.78 19.23
C ASN A 77 -9.01 -16.56 19.39
N GLU A 78 -9.96 -16.37 18.47
CA GLU A 78 -10.89 -15.24 18.46
C GLU A 78 -10.19 -13.88 18.62
N CYS A 79 -9.02 -13.73 17.98
CA CYS A 79 -8.21 -12.52 18.04
C CYS A 79 -8.04 -11.87 16.66
N TYR A 80 -7.45 -10.68 16.65
CA TYR A 80 -7.21 -9.92 15.43
C TYR A 80 -5.78 -9.42 15.41
N SER A 81 -5.17 -9.41 14.22
CA SER A 81 -3.81 -8.94 14.02
C SER A 81 -3.78 -7.79 13.02
N LYS A 82 -2.99 -6.76 13.35
CA LYS A 82 -2.69 -5.63 12.45
C LYS A 82 -2.13 -6.03 11.10
N TYR A 83 -1.50 -7.20 10.98
CA TYR A 83 -0.96 -7.63 9.69
C TYR A 83 -2.05 -8.11 8.70
N LEU A 84 -3.29 -8.28 9.17
CA LEU A 84 -4.43 -8.74 8.36
C LEU A 84 -5.45 -7.63 8.01
N GLU A 85 -5.32 -6.40 8.53
CA GLU A 85 -6.35 -5.34 8.39
C GLU A 85 -6.69 -5.02 6.93
N ASN A 86 -5.68 -5.02 6.05
CA ASN A 86 -5.84 -4.65 4.64
C ASN A 86 -6.28 -5.82 3.74
N SER A 87 -6.52 -7.01 4.29
CA SER A 87 -6.87 -8.21 3.51
C SER A 87 -8.37 -8.35 3.22
N GLY A 88 -9.18 -7.32 3.49
CA GLY A 88 -10.57 -7.25 3.06
C GLY A 88 -11.57 -8.11 3.84
N LEU A 89 -11.24 -8.59 5.05
CA LEU A 89 -12.29 -9.13 5.93
C LEU A 89 -13.07 -7.99 6.56
N SER A 90 -14.28 -7.79 6.04
CA SER A 90 -15.34 -7.04 6.71
C SER A 90 -15.51 -7.55 8.13
N LYS A 91 -15.33 -6.62 9.08
CA LYS A 91 -15.67 -6.67 10.51
C LYS A 91 -16.82 -7.65 10.79
N GLY A 92 -16.48 -8.81 11.37
CA GLY A 92 -17.42 -9.58 12.15
C GLY A 92 -17.54 -8.93 13.54
N SER A 93 -18.72 -8.39 13.82
CA SER A 93 -19.25 -7.98 15.13
C SER A 93 -18.32 -7.24 16.11
N THR A 94 -18.71 -6.01 16.41
CA THR A 94 -18.36 -5.24 17.61
C THR A 94 -18.39 -6.10 18.88
N GLY A 95 -17.22 -6.65 19.21
CA GLY A 95 -16.82 -7.15 20.51
C GLY A 95 -15.43 -6.60 20.75
N GLN A 96 -15.13 -6.27 22.00
CA GLN A 96 -13.92 -5.58 22.43
C GLN A 96 -12.70 -6.49 22.25
N LEU A 97 -12.23 -6.63 21.01
CA LEU A 97 -11.06 -7.44 20.65
C LEU A 97 -9.80 -6.64 21.03
N LYS A 98 -8.95 -7.23 21.86
CA LYS A 98 -7.65 -6.66 22.24
C LYS A 98 -6.78 -6.54 20.99
N GLU A 99 -6.25 -5.34 20.78
CA GLU A 99 -5.32 -5.03 19.70
C GLU A 99 -3.98 -5.76 19.97
N VAL A 100 -3.45 -6.43 18.95
CA VAL A 100 -2.17 -7.14 18.92
C VAL A 100 -1.34 -6.67 17.73
#